data_AF-A0A0Q4PAG5-F1
#
_entry.id   AF-A0A0Q4PAG5-F1
#
_cell.length_a   1.000
_cell.length_b   1.000
_cell.length_c   1.000
_cell.angle_alpha   90.00
_cell.angle_beta   90.00
_cell.angle_gamma   90.00
#
_symmetry.space_group_name_H-M   'P 1'
#
loop_
_entity.id
_entity.type
_entity.pdbx_description
1 polymer ?
#
loop_
_entity_poly.entity_id
_entity_poly.type
_entity_poly.pdbx_seq_one_letter_code
_entity_poly.pdbx_strand_id
1 'polypeptide(L)'
;MRYPLLLALTLCASPAFAQSGMTSAYTDLDIDQCLVLEADDFGASWACPGYKGFPIKVQEGDLRFSIGYGFNPDESSNGAQTLPPFNNLGNKLEWRLSNAKGYFFPIATIVRYSTADTVTGEDKGQVLAVTQIAEGNSCHIAYVDALANPNANELARAAADKAGDFNCATDEPEVIGKFTAY
;
A
#
# COMPACT_ATOMS: atom_id res chain seq x y z
N MET A 1 62.75 -9.37 -38.38
CA MET A 1 61.39 -9.96 -38.47
C MET A 1 60.59 -9.46 -37.26
N ARG A 2 59.58 -8.62 -37.48
CA ARG A 2 58.73 -8.04 -36.41
C ARG A 2 57.43 -8.85 -36.38
N TYR A 3 57.17 -9.58 -35.28
CA TYR A 3 55.91 -10.28 -35.05
C TYR A 3 54.87 -9.29 -34.51
N PRO A 4 53.65 -9.18 -35.09
CA PRO A 4 52.58 -8.41 -34.48
C PRO A 4 51.93 -9.26 -33.38
N LEU A 5 51.90 -8.71 -32.17
CA LEU A 5 51.17 -9.27 -31.03
C LEU A 5 49.67 -8.97 -31.23
N LEU A 6 48.88 -9.98 -31.61
CA LEU A 6 47.42 -9.90 -31.68
C LEU A 6 46.85 -10.03 -30.27
N LEU A 7 46.33 -8.92 -29.73
CA LEU A 7 45.60 -8.87 -28.47
C LEU A 7 44.16 -9.35 -28.73
N ALA A 8 43.82 -10.56 -28.27
CA ALA A 8 42.45 -11.08 -28.33
C ALA A 8 41.60 -10.41 -27.24
N LEU A 9 40.68 -9.54 -27.64
CA LEU A 9 39.72 -8.89 -26.76
C LEU A 9 38.52 -9.83 -26.57
N THR A 10 38.53 -10.66 -25.52
CA THR A 10 37.36 -11.46 -25.13
C THR A 10 36.31 -10.56 -24.48
N LEU A 11 35.26 -10.22 -25.23
CA LEU A 11 34.05 -9.58 -24.71
C LEU A 11 33.30 -10.59 -23.83
N CYS A 12 33.45 -10.48 -22.51
CA CYS A 12 32.56 -11.15 -21.57
C CYS A 12 31.20 -10.42 -21.60
N ALA A 13 30.24 -10.94 -22.38
CA ALA A 13 28.85 -10.53 -22.28
C ALA A 13 28.27 -11.10 -20.98
N SER A 14 28.30 -10.32 -19.90
CA SER A 14 27.58 -10.66 -18.68
C SER A 14 26.08 -10.63 -18.97
N PRO A 15 25.31 -11.70 -18.68
CA PRO A 15 23.86 -11.62 -18.75
C PRO A 15 23.39 -10.57 -17.75
N ALA A 16 22.74 -9.51 -18.24
CA ALA A 16 22.01 -8.58 -17.40
C ALA A 16 20.81 -9.33 -16.84
N PHE A 17 20.95 -9.92 -15.65
CA PHE A 17 19.78 -10.30 -14.86
C PHE A 17 18.99 -9.01 -14.62
N ALA A 18 17.78 -8.94 -15.18
CA ALA A 18 16.85 -7.87 -14.87
C ALA A 18 16.58 -7.94 -13.38
N GLN A 19 17.24 -7.08 -12.61
CA GLN A 19 17.06 -7.04 -11.17
C GLN A 19 15.61 -6.66 -10.91
N SER A 20 14.92 -7.47 -10.10
CA SER A 20 13.61 -7.11 -9.59
C SER A 20 13.75 -5.78 -8.86
N GLY A 21 13.14 -4.75 -9.42
CA GLY A 21 13.14 -3.39 -8.92
C GLY A 21 11.80 -3.09 -8.31
N MET A 22 11.84 -2.41 -7.16
CA MET A 22 10.66 -1.88 -6.51
C MET A 22 10.68 -0.35 -6.62
N THR A 23 9.53 0.24 -6.93
CA THR A 23 9.38 1.69 -7.02
C THR A 23 8.04 2.12 -6.45
N SER A 24 7.96 3.39 -6.04
CA SER A 24 6.71 3.98 -5.60
C SER A 24 6.08 4.82 -6.71
N ALA A 25 4.76 4.79 -6.80
CA ALA A 25 3.95 5.72 -7.58
C ALA A 25 2.88 6.32 -6.66
N TYR A 26 2.30 7.45 -7.06
CA TYR A 26 1.36 8.19 -6.21
C TYR A 26 0.11 8.54 -6.99
N THR A 27 -1.04 8.36 -6.35
CA THR A 27 -2.31 8.91 -6.82
C THR A 27 -2.94 9.75 -5.72
N ASP A 28 -3.75 10.71 -6.13
CA ASP A 28 -4.69 11.36 -5.21
C ASP A 28 -5.76 10.35 -4.79
N LEU A 29 -6.20 10.48 -3.55
CA LEU A 29 -7.37 9.79 -3.01
C LEU A 29 -8.37 10.86 -2.59
N ASP A 30 -9.00 11.46 -3.59
CA ASP A 30 -10.02 12.49 -3.44
C ASP A 30 -11.40 11.86 -3.59
N ILE A 31 -12.07 11.61 -2.46
CA ILE A 31 -13.35 10.90 -2.40
C ILE A 31 -14.44 11.65 -3.17
N ASP A 32 -14.35 12.98 -3.21
CA ASP A 32 -15.31 13.84 -3.93
C ASP A 32 -15.24 13.64 -5.46
N GLN A 33 -14.15 13.06 -5.97
CA GLN A 33 -14.00 12.70 -7.39
C GLN A 33 -14.33 11.24 -7.69
N CYS A 34 -14.68 10.46 -6.67
CA CYS A 34 -15.03 9.06 -6.84
C CYS A 34 -16.51 8.88 -7.19
N LEU A 35 -16.83 7.79 -7.88
CA LEU A 35 -18.22 7.42 -8.15
C LEU A 35 -18.85 6.87 -6.87
N VAL A 36 -19.91 7.50 -6.38
CA VAL A 36 -20.72 6.96 -5.28
C VAL A 36 -21.36 5.64 -5.72
N LEU A 37 -21.13 4.57 -4.96
CA LEU A 37 -21.75 3.26 -5.18
C LEU A 37 -23.00 3.12 -4.31
N GLU A 38 -22.85 3.36 -3.02
CA GLU A 38 -23.92 3.29 -2.02
C GLU A 38 -23.73 4.41 -1.01
N ALA A 39 -24.84 4.94 -0.47
CA ALA A 39 -24.84 5.93 0.60
C ALA A 39 -26.18 5.88 1.35
N ASP A 40 -26.12 5.82 2.68
CA ASP A 40 -27.28 5.91 3.56
C ASP A 40 -26.92 6.63 4.88
N ASP A 41 -27.81 6.56 5.88
CA ASP A 41 -27.64 7.25 7.16
C ASP A 41 -26.50 6.64 8.03
N PHE A 42 -25.96 5.48 7.67
CA PHE A 42 -24.98 4.70 8.44
C PHE A 42 -23.63 4.55 7.75
N GLY A 43 -23.50 4.94 6.48
CA GLY A 43 -22.22 4.92 5.78
C GLY A 43 -22.34 5.19 4.28
N ALA A 44 -21.21 5.10 3.61
CA ALA A 44 -21.13 5.26 2.16
C ALA A 44 -19.95 4.49 1.56
N SER A 45 -20.05 4.18 0.27
CA SER A 45 -18.98 3.57 -0.49
C SER A 45 -18.81 4.21 -1.87
N TRP A 46 -17.56 4.20 -2.34
CA TRP A 46 -17.16 4.86 -3.57
C TRP A 46 -16.23 3.98 -4.39
N ALA A 47 -16.39 4.02 -5.72
CA ALA A 47 -15.41 3.50 -6.67
C ALA A 47 -14.45 4.62 -7.08
N CYS A 48 -13.18 4.47 -6.72
CA CYS A 48 -12.13 5.44 -6.97
C CYS A 48 -11.12 4.91 -8.01
N PRO A 49 -10.63 5.76 -8.92
CA PRO A 49 -9.57 5.38 -9.85
C PRO A 49 -8.21 5.35 -9.14
N GLY A 50 -7.54 4.21 -9.19
CA GLY A 50 -6.19 4.04 -8.68
C GLY A 50 -5.09 4.20 -9.74
N TYR A 51 -3.89 3.70 -9.43
CA TYR A 51 -2.74 3.76 -10.33
C TYR A 51 -3.05 3.13 -11.68
N LYS A 52 -2.97 3.92 -12.76
CA LYS A 52 -3.33 3.50 -14.13
C LYS A 52 -4.75 2.90 -14.23
N GLY A 53 -5.69 3.39 -13.43
CA GLY A 53 -7.07 2.92 -13.41
C GLY A 53 -7.28 1.63 -12.60
N PHE A 54 -6.32 1.25 -11.75
CA PHE A 54 -6.49 0.12 -10.84
C PHE A 54 -7.74 0.36 -9.96
N PRO A 55 -8.72 -0.56 -9.92
CA PRO A 55 -9.96 -0.31 -9.21
C PRO A 55 -9.74 -0.28 -7.69
N ILE A 56 -10.32 0.73 -7.04
CA ILE A 56 -10.37 0.86 -5.59
C ILE A 56 -11.83 1.05 -5.16
N LYS A 57 -12.22 0.36 -4.09
CA LYS A 57 -13.45 0.66 -3.35
C LYS A 57 -13.08 1.30 -2.02
N VAL A 58 -13.46 2.55 -1.82
CA VAL A 58 -13.38 3.22 -0.51
C VAL A 58 -14.73 3.03 0.18
N GLN A 59 -14.72 2.75 1.48
CA GLN A 59 -15.93 2.60 2.27
C GLN A 59 -15.76 3.32 3.59
N GLU A 60 -16.82 3.96 4.04
CA GLU A 60 -16.95 4.52 5.38
C GLU A 60 -18.16 3.87 6.05
N GLY A 61 -17.97 3.43 7.29
CA GLY A 61 -19.03 2.98 8.16
C GLY A 61 -18.55 2.98 9.60
N ASP A 62 -19.44 3.33 10.53
CA ASP A 62 -19.12 3.53 11.94
C ASP A 62 -17.91 4.49 12.13
N LEU A 63 -17.89 5.58 11.36
CA LEU A 63 -16.89 6.66 11.39
C LEU A 63 -15.45 6.16 11.12
N ARG A 64 -15.34 5.14 10.28
CA ARG A 64 -14.08 4.49 9.93
C ARG A 64 -14.01 4.20 8.46
N PHE A 65 -12.88 4.54 7.87
CA PHE A 65 -12.62 4.26 6.49
C PHE A 65 -11.91 2.91 6.31
N SER A 66 -12.21 2.26 5.19
CA SER A 66 -11.50 1.09 4.70
C SER A 66 -11.32 1.19 3.19
N ILE A 67 -10.34 0.46 2.67
CA ILE A 67 -10.02 0.44 1.24
C ILE A 67 -9.95 -1.01 0.76
N GLY A 68 -10.80 -1.35 -0.21
CA GLY A 68 -10.75 -2.59 -0.98
C GLY A 68 -10.08 -2.37 -2.34
N TYR A 69 -9.43 -3.41 -2.86
CA TYR A 69 -8.61 -3.36 -4.06
C TYR A 69 -9.06 -4.39 -5.10
N GLY A 70 -9.06 -4.00 -6.38
CA GLY A 70 -9.41 -4.88 -7.50
C GLY A 70 -10.90 -4.84 -7.85
N PHE A 71 -11.31 -5.72 -8.77
CA PHE A 71 -12.67 -5.72 -9.33
C PHE A 71 -13.73 -6.31 -8.40
N ASN A 72 -13.33 -7.25 -7.54
CA ASN A 72 -14.20 -7.90 -6.56
C ASN A 72 -13.71 -7.63 -5.12
N PRO A 73 -13.67 -6.36 -4.68
CA PRO A 73 -13.13 -6.01 -3.38
C PRO A 73 -13.94 -6.61 -2.22
N ASP A 74 -15.24 -6.86 -2.43
CA ASP A 74 -16.14 -7.43 -1.43
C ASP A 74 -15.98 -8.96 -1.28
N GLU A 75 -15.31 -9.61 -2.21
CA GLU A 75 -14.98 -11.04 -2.15
C GLU A 75 -13.66 -11.30 -1.39
N SER A 76 -13.03 -10.25 -0.85
CA SER A 76 -11.82 -10.40 -0.04
C SER A 76 -12.08 -11.27 1.18
N SER A 77 -11.32 -12.35 1.34
CA SER A 77 -11.47 -13.27 2.48
C SER A 77 -11.22 -12.61 3.85
N ASN A 78 -10.53 -11.47 3.86
CA ASN A 78 -10.20 -10.72 5.08
C ASN A 78 -11.21 -9.62 5.39
N GLY A 79 -12.23 -9.47 4.54
CA GLY A 79 -13.21 -8.39 4.63
C GLY A 79 -12.56 -7.00 4.50
N ALA A 80 -13.33 -5.99 4.91
CA ALA A 80 -12.85 -4.61 4.99
C ALA A 80 -12.04 -4.41 6.29
N GLN A 81 -10.83 -3.85 6.16
CA GLN A 81 -9.96 -3.57 7.31
C GLN A 81 -9.81 -2.07 7.55
N THR A 82 -9.80 -1.70 8.83
CA THR A 82 -9.67 -0.32 9.32
C THR A 82 -8.84 -0.31 10.62
N LEU A 83 -8.49 0.88 11.10
CA LEU A 83 -7.91 1.07 12.43
C LEU A 83 -8.99 1.11 13.53
N PRO A 84 -8.65 0.74 14.78
CA PRO A 84 -9.63 0.71 15.87
C PRO A 84 -10.28 2.05 16.23
N PRO A 85 -9.56 3.20 16.30
CA PRO A 85 -10.20 4.50 16.50
C PRO A 85 -10.99 4.95 15.28
N PHE A 86 -11.92 5.90 15.50
CA PHE A 86 -12.47 6.68 14.39
C PHE A 86 -11.34 7.33 13.61
N ASN A 87 -11.49 7.36 12.29
CA ASN A 87 -10.40 7.74 11.43
C ASN A 87 -10.87 8.36 10.13
N ASN A 88 -9.92 9.03 9.47
CA ASN A 88 -10.08 9.59 8.14
C ASN A 88 -8.89 9.19 7.28
N LEU A 89 -9.11 9.05 5.97
CA LEU A 89 -8.05 8.81 5.00
C LEU A 89 -7.33 10.10 4.65
N GLY A 90 -6.01 10.02 4.53
CA GLY A 90 -5.21 11.03 3.87
C GLY A 90 -5.47 11.05 2.36
N ASN A 91 -5.28 12.21 1.75
CA ASN A 91 -5.56 12.46 0.34
C ASN A 91 -4.55 11.86 -0.66
N LYS A 92 -3.57 11.07 -0.19
CA LYS A 92 -2.54 10.46 -1.03
C LYS A 92 -2.48 8.97 -0.77
N LEU A 93 -2.49 8.20 -1.86
CA LEU A 93 -2.23 6.78 -1.86
C LEU A 93 -0.88 6.53 -2.53
N GLU A 94 0.06 5.96 -1.77
CA GLU A 94 1.32 5.47 -2.33
C GLU A 94 1.12 4.03 -2.80
N TRP A 95 1.51 3.75 -4.03
CA TRP A 95 1.50 2.44 -4.65
C TRP A 95 2.90 1.89 -4.68
N ARG A 96 3.10 0.71 -4.07
CA ARG A 96 4.35 0.00 -4.20
C ARG A 96 4.28 -0.95 -5.39
N LEU A 97 5.16 -0.72 -6.35
CA LEU A 97 5.20 -1.44 -7.61
C LEU A 97 6.40 -2.38 -7.65
N SER A 98 6.20 -3.58 -8.19
CA SER A 98 7.28 -4.53 -8.49
C SER A 98 7.27 -4.88 -9.97
N ASN A 99 8.46 -5.02 -10.57
CA ASN A 99 8.62 -5.51 -11.94
C ASN A 99 8.90 -7.03 -12.02
N ALA A 100 8.73 -7.78 -10.93
CA ALA A 100 9.01 -9.22 -10.90
C ALA A 100 8.21 -10.02 -11.95
N LYS A 101 7.06 -9.50 -12.40
CA LYS A 101 6.24 -10.06 -13.49
C LYS A 101 6.71 -9.66 -14.90
N GLY A 102 7.83 -8.95 -15.04
CA GLY A 102 8.33 -8.40 -16.31
C GLY A 102 7.79 -7.01 -16.66
N TYR A 103 6.88 -6.47 -15.85
CA TYR A 103 6.35 -5.10 -15.95
C TYR A 103 6.00 -4.60 -14.54
N PHE A 104 6.04 -3.29 -14.32
CA PHE A 104 5.68 -2.70 -13.02
C PHE A 104 4.19 -2.85 -12.74
N PHE A 105 3.88 -3.64 -11.72
CA PHE A 105 2.53 -3.89 -11.25
C PHE A 105 2.43 -3.59 -9.74
N PRO A 106 1.31 -3.04 -9.25
CA PRO A 106 1.10 -2.84 -7.83
C PRO A 106 1.12 -4.14 -7.04
N ILE A 107 1.90 -4.18 -5.96
CA ILE A 107 1.95 -5.30 -5.00
C ILE A 107 1.47 -4.90 -3.61
N ALA A 108 1.50 -3.60 -3.30
CA ALA A 108 1.01 -3.06 -2.05
C ALA A 108 0.61 -1.60 -2.20
N THR A 109 -0.12 -1.09 -1.23
CA THR A 109 -0.35 0.34 -1.02
C THR A 109 0.10 0.76 0.37
N ILE A 110 0.34 2.07 0.50
CA ILE A 110 0.54 2.73 1.78
C ILE A 110 -0.41 3.92 1.81
N VAL A 111 -1.31 3.95 2.78
CA VAL A 111 -2.22 5.06 3.00
C VAL A 111 -2.06 5.59 4.42
N ARG A 112 -2.17 6.90 4.57
CA ARG A 112 -2.17 7.55 5.88
C ARG A 112 -3.59 7.59 6.41
N TYR A 113 -3.78 7.16 7.64
CA TYR A 113 -4.97 7.41 8.43
C TYR A 113 -4.66 8.48 9.47
N SER A 114 -5.57 9.44 9.65
CA SER A 114 -5.64 10.25 10.87
C SER A 114 -6.56 9.53 11.85
N THR A 115 -6.14 9.35 13.10
CA THR A 115 -6.95 8.68 14.13
C THR A 115 -7.35 9.65 15.23
N ALA A 116 -8.63 9.59 15.61
CA ALA A 116 -9.18 10.40 16.68
C ALA A 116 -8.77 9.90 18.07
N ASP A 117 -8.56 10.84 19.01
CA ASP A 117 -8.44 10.54 20.43
C ASP A 117 -9.77 9.99 20.96
N THR A 118 -9.71 8.90 21.72
CA THR A 118 -10.91 8.17 22.19
C THR A 118 -11.73 8.95 23.23
N VAL A 119 -11.17 10.00 23.81
CA VAL A 119 -11.85 10.84 24.81
C VAL A 119 -12.34 12.15 24.20
N THR A 120 -11.48 12.86 23.44
CA THR A 120 -11.84 14.17 22.89
C THR A 120 -12.50 14.11 21.52
N GLY A 121 -12.30 13.01 20.78
CA GLY A 121 -12.73 12.88 19.39
C GLY A 121 -11.91 13.69 18.39
N GLU A 122 -10.88 14.41 18.84
CA GLU A 122 -10.00 15.20 17.97
C GLU A 122 -8.94 14.30 17.32
N ASP A 123 -8.63 14.55 16.04
CA ASP A 123 -7.53 13.89 15.35
C ASP A 123 -6.20 14.11 16.08
N LYS A 124 -5.54 13.02 16.46
CA LYS A 124 -4.32 13.05 17.29
C LYS A 124 -3.23 12.12 16.76
N GLY A 125 -3.61 10.95 16.25
CA GLY A 125 -2.67 9.99 15.70
C GLY A 125 -2.56 10.08 14.18
N GLN A 126 -1.44 9.61 13.64
CA GLN A 126 -1.29 9.34 12.22
C GLN A 126 -0.63 7.99 12.01
N VAL A 127 -1.30 7.10 11.28
CA VAL A 127 -0.80 5.75 11.02
C VAL A 127 -0.69 5.54 9.51
N LEU A 128 0.47 5.08 9.06
CA LEU A 128 0.62 4.52 7.73
C LEU A 128 0.18 3.06 7.78
N ALA A 129 -0.96 2.76 7.15
CA ALA A 129 -1.39 1.39 6.93
C ALA A 129 -0.79 0.89 5.61
N VAL A 130 -0.09 -0.25 5.69
CA VAL A 130 0.47 -0.94 4.53
C VAL A 130 -0.45 -2.08 4.17
N THR A 131 -0.96 -2.09 2.94
CA THR A 131 -1.86 -3.14 2.46
C THR A 131 -1.18 -3.95 1.37
N GLN A 132 -1.10 -5.27 1.51
CA GLN A 132 -0.76 -6.16 0.41
C GLN A 132 -1.92 -6.22 -0.59
N ILE A 133 -1.61 -6.09 -1.87
CA ILE A 133 -2.58 -6.27 -2.95
C ILE A 133 -2.48 -7.71 -3.46
N ALA A 134 -3.54 -8.47 -3.22
CA ALA A 134 -3.78 -9.77 -3.83
C ALA A 134 -5.27 -9.88 -4.18
N GLU A 135 -5.56 -10.38 -5.39
CA GLU A 135 -6.94 -10.55 -5.86
C GLU A 135 -7.70 -11.49 -4.92
N GLY A 136 -8.83 -11.01 -4.38
CA GLY A 136 -9.65 -11.75 -3.41
C GLY A 136 -9.01 -11.98 -2.04
N ASN A 137 -7.80 -11.45 -1.78
CA ASN A 137 -7.07 -11.70 -0.52
C ASN A 137 -6.15 -10.53 -0.14
N SER A 138 -6.58 -9.29 -0.39
CA SER A 138 -5.82 -8.11 0.06
C SER A 138 -6.01 -7.92 1.56
N CYS A 139 -4.94 -7.53 2.26
CA CYS A 139 -4.99 -7.27 3.70
C CYS A 139 -3.91 -6.29 4.17
N HIS A 140 -4.15 -5.65 5.30
CA HIS A 140 -3.15 -4.91 6.05
C HIS A 140 -2.05 -5.86 6.51
N ILE A 141 -0.79 -5.48 6.23
CA ILE A 141 0.39 -6.27 6.60
C ILE A 141 1.30 -5.54 7.59
N ALA A 142 1.18 -4.22 7.68
CA ALA A 142 1.92 -3.44 8.65
C ALA A 142 1.25 -2.10 8.99
N TYR A 143 1.59 -1.59 10.18
CA TYR A 143 1.24 -0.26 10.65
C TYR A 143 2.48 0.47 11.13
N VAL A 144 2.60 1.76 10.77
CA VAL A 144 3.68 2.64 11.24
C VAL A 144 3.09 3.94 11.77
N ASP A 145 3.38 4.28 13.02
CA ASP A 145 3.04 5.59 13.57
C ASP A 145 3.91 6.66 12.91
N ALA A 146 3.27 7.55 12.15
CA ALA A 146 3.97 8.54 11.36
C ALA A 146 4.46 9.75 12.16
N LEU A 147 3.91 9.99 13.35
CA LEU A 147 4.35 11.07 14.23
C LEU A 147 5.49 10.62 15.14
N ALA A 148 5.51 9.34 15.52
CA ALA A 148 6.52 8.78 16.40
C ALA A 148 7.83 8.41 15.70
N ASN A 149 7.84 8.25 14.36
CA ASN A 149 8.99 7.82 13.58
C ASN A 149 9.36 8.84 12.49
N PRO A 150 10.57 9.45 12.51
CA PRO A 150 10.97 10.45 11.50
C PRO A 150 11.14 9.86 10.09
N ASN A 151 11.36 8.55 9.99
CA ASN A 151 11.51 7.78 8.76
C ASN A 151 10.32 6.84 8.51
N ALA A 152 9.12 7.23 8.93
CA ALA A 152 7.93 6.37 8.87
C ALA A 152 7.61 5.85 7.46
N ASN A 153 7.79 6.70 6.43
CA ASN A 153 7.52 6.31 5.05
C ASN A 153 8.51 5.24 4.56
N GLU A 154 9.79 5.34 4.96
CA GLU A 154 10.82 4.35 4.64
C GLU A 154 10.52 3.01 5.32
N LEU A 155 10.09 3.03 6.59
CA LEU A 155 9.65 1.83 7.31
C LEU A 155 8.44 1.17 6.63
N ALA A 156 7.44 1.96 6.25
CA ALA A 156 6.25 1.47 5.56
C ALA A 156 6.59 0.87 4.19
N ARG A 157 7.50 1.48 3.42
CA ARG A 157 7.99 0.93 2.14
C ARG A 157 8.74 -0.37 2.32
N ALA A 158 9.60 -0.46 3.34
CA ALA A 158 10.32 -1.69 3.63
C ALA A 158 9.38 -2.86 4.00
N ALA A 159 8.25 -2.56 4.65
CA ALA A 159 7.19 -3.54 4.87
C ALA A 159 6.44 -3.89 3.57
N ALA A 160 6.09 -2.88 2.77
CA ALA A 160 5.41 -3.05 1.49
C ALA A 160 6.24 -3.89 0.48
N ASP A 161 7.57 -3.81 0.57
CA ASP A 161 8.50 -4.60 -0.24
C ASP A 161 8.44 -6.11 0.05
N LYS A 162 7.88 -6.52 1.20
CA LYS A 162 7.64 -7.92 1.56
C LYS A 162 6.25 -8.42 1.12
N ALA A 163 5.46 -7.59 0.43
CA ALA A 163 4.14 -7.99 -0.02
C ALA A 163 4.23 -9.16 -1.01
N GLY A 164 3.42 -10.19 -0.75
CA GLY A 164 3.45 -11.50 -1.39
C GLY A 164 3.80 -12.62 -0.39
N ASP A 165 4.56 -12.31 0.65
CA ASP A 165 5.00 -13.29 1.66
C ASP A 165 4.04 -13.40 2.85
N PHE A 166 3.18 -12.40 3.05
CA PHE A 166 2.24 -12.35 4.17
C PHE A 166 0.99 -13.18 3.89
N ASN A 167 0.66 -14.10 4.80
CA ASN A 167 -0.57 -14.88 4.73
C ASN A 167 -1.70 -14.16 5.45
N CYS A 168 -2.52 -13.44 4.68
CA CYS A 168 -3.64 -12.67 5.22
C CYS A 168 -4.64 -13.47 6.08
N ALA A 169 -4.71 -14.79 5.92
CA ALA A 169 -5.63 -15.63 6.69
C ALA A 169 -5.12 -15.98 8.11
N THR A 170 -3.80 -15.87 8.35
CA THR A 170 -3.19 -16.36 9.60
C THR A 170 -2.25 -15.38 10.26
N ASP A 171 -1.71 -14.43 9.49
CA ASP A 171 -0.69 -13.51 9.96
C ASP A 171 -1.35 -12.22 10.46
N GLU A 172 -0.80 -11.67 11.54
CA GLU A 172 -1.26 -10.40 12.11
C GLU A 172 -0.42 -9.24 11.57
N PRO A 173 -1.03 -8.07 11.28
CA PRO A 173 -0.29 -6.92 10.77
C PRO A 173 0.84 -6.49 11.72
N GLU A 174 2.05 -6.30 11.20
CA GLU A 174 3.22 -5.93 12.00
C GLU A 174 3.16 -4.45 12.43
N VAL A 175 3.36 -4.15 13.70
CA VAL A 175 3.60 -2.78 14.17
C VAL A 175 5.09 -2.49 14.12
N ILE A 176 5.50 -1.55 13.26
CA ILE A 176 6.91 -1.26 13.00
C ILE A 176 7.31 0.08 13.61
N GLY A 177 8.45 0.08 14.32
CA GLY A 177 8.99 1.26 14.96
C GLY A 177 8.28 1.61 16.27
N LYS A 178 8.44 2.86 16.73
CA LYS A 178 7.72 3.35 17.90
C LYS A 178 6.24 3.53 17.55
N PHE A 179 5.32 3.14 18.42
CA PHE A 179 3.89 3.27 18.16
C PHE A 179 3.16 3.89 19.35
N THR A 180 2.46 5.00 19.11
CA THR A 180 1.73 5.80 20.11
C THR A 180 0.44 6.40 19.54
N ALA A 181 -0.03 5.92 18.39
CA ALA A 181 -1.08 6.57 17.62
C ALA A 181 -2.49 6.39 18.21
N TYR A 182 -2.67 5.47 19.17
CA TYR A 182 -3.89 5.29 19.97
C TYR A 182 -3.61 4.38 21.17
#